data_AF-A0A2T1G9I9-F1
#
_entry.id   AF-A0A2T1G9I9-F1
#
_cell.length_a   1.000
_cell.length_b   1.000
_cell.length_c   1.000
_cell.angle_alpha   90.00
_cell.angle_beta   90.00
_cell.angle_gamma   90.00
#
_symmetry.space_group_name_H-M   'P 1'
#
loop_
_entity.id
_entity.type
_entity.pdbx_description
1 polymer ?
#
loop_
_entity_poly.entity_id
_entity_poly.type
_entity_poly.pdbx_seq_one_letter_code
_entity_poly.pdbx_strand_id
1 'polypeptide(L)'
;ALDTNRLQRVTEPLVNEQMLGSALISPSVKLLSLPEVVAIDQIQALRDLPTGGYAIFAVESISSGMQGFFNRTQGRSVRSTNATEPIPYRQPFAAAASRYTALKQEWSFLLANNQLRVSESELKVLKSRSDELAQAFSKLAANPSTESLATAKRLLASFQSQFQSSMRLHSADNSYQVQTWQNRLESLDMLLRYGERVELNRR
;
A
#
# COMPACT_ATOMS: atom_id res chain seq x y z
N ALA A 1 9.44 18.61 -13.66
CA ALA A 1 9.30 17.13 -13.66
C ALA A 1 10.61 16.35 -13.96
N LEU A 2 11.78 17.00 -14.12
CA LEU A 2 13.00 16.32 -14.59
C LEU A 2 13.61 15.27 -13.62
N ASP A 3 13.26 15.28 -12.33
CA ASP A 3 13.90 14.39 -11.34
C ASP A 3 12.99 13.30 -10.76
N THR A 4 11.66 13.42 -10.80
CA THR A 4 10.74 12.40 -10.23
C THR A 4 10.79 11.07 -11.01
N ASN A 5 10.78 11.14 -12.35
CA ASN A 5 10.91 9.95 -13.19
C ASN A 5 12.30 9.29 -13.06
N ARG A 6 13.33 10.08 -12.73
CA ARG A 6 14.67 9.55 -12.47
C ARG A 6 14.70 8.85 -11.11
N LEU A 7 14.14 9.49 -10.08
CA LEU A 7 13.99 8.92 -8.74
C LEU A 7 13.27 7.57 -8.80
N GLN A 8 12.09 7.52 -9.44
CA GLN A 8 11.33 6.29 -9.62
C GLN A 8 12.18 5.17 -10.24
N ARG A 9 12.85 5.45 -11.37
CA ARG A 9 13.70 4.47 -12.05
C ARG A 9 14.86 3.93 -11.20
N VAL A 10 15.44 4.76 -10.32
CA VAL A 10 16.54 4.29 -9.45
C VAL A 10 16.03 3.58 -8.20
N THR A 11 14.82 3.88 -7.75
CA THR A 11 14.24 3.26 -6.55
C THR A 11 13.43 1.99 -6.84
N GLU A 12 12.88 1.86 -8.05
CA GLU A 12 12.06 0.70 -8.46
C GLU A 12 12.78 -0.65 -8.34
N PRO A 13 14.08 -0.80 -8.67
CA PRO A 13 14.80 -2.04 -8.44
C PRO A 13 14.96 -2.40 -6.96
N LEU A 14 15.00 -1.38 -6.07
CA LEU A 14 15.23 -1.57 -4.62
C LEU A 14 13.99 -2.13 -3.90
N VAL A 15 12.84 -2.13 -4.55
CA VAL A 15 11.56 -2.59 -4.01
C VAL A 15 11.06 -3.88 -4.67
N ASN A 16 11.86 -4.46 -5.58
CA ASN A 16 11.48 -5.67 -6.30
C ASN A 16 11.60 -6.92 -5.40
N GLU A 17 10.49 -7.66 -5.26
CA GLU A 17 10.32 -8.76 -4.29
C GLU A 17 11.41 -9.83 -4.33
N GLN A 18 11.97 -10.12 -5.50
CA GLN A 18 12.99 -11.16 -5.68
C GLN A 18 14.32 -10.85 -4.98
N MET A 19 14.61 -9.58 -4.70
CA MET A 19 15.86 -9.19 -4.05
C MET A 19 15.75 -9.09 -2.51
N LEU A 20 14.54 -9.12 -1.94
CA LEU A 20 14.30 -8.62 -0.58
C LEU A 20 13.84 -9.68 0.45
N GLY A 21 13.41 -10.86 -0.01
CA GLY A 21 12.98 -11.96 0.86
C GLY A 21 11.87 -11.55 1.83
N SER A 22 12.15 -11.58 3.14
CA SER A 22 11.23 -11.24 4.24
C SER A 22 11.61 -9.95 5.00
N ALA A 23 12.50 -9.13 4.45
CA ALA A 23 12.87 -7.85 5.05
C ALA A 23 11.83 -6.76 4.71
N LEU A 24 11.46 -5.94 5.70
CA LEU A 24 10.75 -4.68 5.43
C LEU A 24 11.76 -3.61 5.03
N ILE A 25 11.49 -2.90 3.95
CA ILE A 25 12.34 -1.81 3.46
C ILE A 25 11.61 -0.50 3.61
N SER A 26 12.36 0.52 4.03
CA SER A 26 11.94 1.91 4.05
C SER A 26 12.90 2.73 3.19
N PRO A 27 12.48 3.21 2.01
CA PRO A 27 13.34 4.06 1.20
C PRO A 27 13.61 5.35 1.97
N SER A 28 14.88 5.74 1.99
CA SER A 28 15.34 7.00 2.60
C SER A 28 15.82 7.94 1.51
N VAL A 29 15.19 9.10 1.35
CA VAL A 29 15.56 10.08 0.32
C VAL A 29 15.86 11.44 0.96
N LYS A 30 17.01 12.00 0.59
CA LYS A 30 17.39 13.36 0.96
C LYS A 30 16.86 14.32 -0.11
N LEU A 31 15.85 15.11 0.25
CA LEU A 31 15.32 16.16 -0.62
C LEU A 31 16.21 17.40 -0.44
N LEU A 32 17.20 17.53 -1.32
CA LEU A 32 18.13 18.66 -1.35
C LEU A 32 17.46 19.87 -2.01
N SER A 33 17.16 20.91 -1.23
CA SER A 33 16.73 22.24 -1.67
C SER A 33 15.82 22.27 -2.92
N LEU A 34 14.86 21.34 -2.99
CA LEU A 34 13.96 21.18 -4.14
C LEU A 34 12.82 22.20 -4.08
N PRO A 35 12.31 22.69 -5.22
CA PRO A 35 11.03 23.41 -5.25
C PRO A 35 9.93 22.56 -4.60
N GLU A 36 9.06 23.18 -3.80
CA GLU A 36 8.07 22.48 -2.98
C GLU A 36 7.20 21.49 -3.77
N VAL A 37 6.74 21.89 -4.96
CA VAL A 37 5.93 21.02 -5.85
C VAL A 37 6.72 19.78 -6.27
N VAL A 38 8.02 19.92 -6.54
CA VAL A 38 8.89 18.79 -6.93
C VAL A 38 9.15 17.87 -5.75
N ALA A 39 9.35 18.42 -4.55
CA ALA A 39 9.49 17.64 -3.32
C ALA A 39 8.22 16.82 -3.02
N ILE A 40 7.05 17.43 -3.18
CA ILE A 40 5.76 16.74 -3.02
C ILE A 40 5.61 15.61 -4.04
N ASP A 41 5.89 15.87 -5.32
CA ASP A 41 5.84 14.83 -6.37
C ASP A 41 6.76 13.64 -6.06
N GLN A 42 7.98 13.90 -5.57
CA GLN A 42 8.91 12.83 -5.20
C GLN A 42 8.43 12.04 -3.98
N ILE A 43 7.85 12.70 -2.97
CA ILE A 43 7.24 12.03 -1.82
C ILE A 43 6.11 11.11 -2.27
N GLN A 44 5.24 11.59 -3.16
CA GLN A 44 4.15 10.81 -3.71
C GLN A 44 4.66 9.61 -4.50
N ALA A 45 5.63 9.83 -5.39
CA ALA A 45 6.25 8.78 -6.17
C ALA A 45 6.84 7.65 -5.31
N LEU A 46 7.51 7.98 -4.19
CA LEU A 46 8.04 6.96 -3.28
C LEU A 46 6.96 6.27 -2.45
N ARG A 47 5.92 7.00 -2.04
CA ARG A 47 4.78 6.43 -1.31
C ARG A 47 4.03 5.42 -2.17
N ASP A 48 3.98 5.67 -3.47
CA ASP A 48 3.25 4.84 -4.42
C ASP A 48 4.08 3.60 -4.84
N LEU A 49 5.33 3.44 -4.39
CA LEU A 49 6.11 2.20 -4.53
C LEU A 49 5.57 1.07 -3.65
N PRO A 50 5.77 -0.19 -4.03
CA PRO A 50 5.44 -1.33 -3.18
C PRO A 50 6.42 -1.37 -2.01
N THR A 51 6.12 -0.65 -0.92
CA THR A 51 6.98 -0.60 0.26
C THR A 51 6.23 -1.06 1.50
N GLY A 52 6.93 -1.79 2.38
CA GLY A 52 6.41 -2.41 3.60
C GLY A 52 5.90 -1.42 4.66
N GLY A 53 5.95 -0.10 4.40
CA GLY A 53 5.00 0.78 5.04
C GLY A 53 5.43 2.16 5.48
N TYR A 54 6.67 2.58 5.25
CA TYR A 54 7.11 3.95 5.48
C TYR A 54 8.22 4.32 4.51
N ALA A 55 8.31 5.61 4.16
CA ALA A 55 9.48 6.21 3.52
C ALA A 55 10.02 7.29 4.47
N ILE A 56 11.35 7.37 4.60
CA ILE A 56 12.03 8.37 5.44
C ILE A 56 12.50 9.49 4.52
N PHE A 57 12.11 10.72 4.84
CA PHE A 57 12.53 11.90 4.08
C PHE A 57 13.41 12.79 4.97
N ALA A 58 14.61 13.10 4.47
CA ALA A 58 15.44 14.13 5.07
C ALA A 58 15.26 15.41 4.25
N VAL A 59 14.79 16.47 4.90
CA VAL A 59 14.54 17.78 4.29
C VAL A 59 15.33 18.85 5.04
N GLU A 60 15.91 19.79 4.30
CA GLU A 60 16.69 20.88 4.89
C GLU A 60 15.80 21.91 5.60
N SER A 61 14.59 22.15 5.07
CA SER A 61 13.55 22.95 5.74
C SER A 61 12.16 22.43 5.37
N ILE A 62 11.20 22.58 6.29
CA ILE A 62 9.78 22.27 6.04
C ILE A 62 9.02 23.60 5.94
N SER A 63 8.62 23.97 4.72
CA SER A 63 7.78 25.16 4.49
C SER A 63 6.39 25.00 5.12
N SER A 64 5.68 26.11 5.32
CA SER A 64 4.28 26.10 5.79
C SER A 64 3.35 25.36 4.82
N GLY A 65 3.61 25.45 3.51
CA GLY A 65 2.87 24.72 2.48
C GLY A 65 3.06 23.20 2.61
N MET A 66 4.29 22.75 2.85
CA MET A 66 4.62 21.34 3.04
C MET A 66 4.05 20.78 4.35
N GLN A 67 4.07 21.56 5.44
CA GLN A 67 3.36 21.23 6.68
C GLN A 67 1.85 21.08 6.44
N GLY A 68 1.26 22.01 5.68
CA GLY A 68 -0.14 21.95 5.29
C GLY A 68 -0.46 20.69 4.48
N PHE A 69 0.41 20.31 3.55
CA PHE A 69 0.29 19.10 2.76
C PHE A 69 0.34 17.84 3.64
N PHE A 70 1.33 17.71 4.54
CA PHE A 70 1.41 16.56 5.45
C PHE A 70 0.22 16.47 6.39
N ASN A 71 -0.23 17.59 6.96
CA ASN A 71 -1.42 17.59 7.83
C ASN A 71 -2.70 17.13 7.11
N ARG A 72 -2.82 17.41 5.80
CA ARG A 72 -3.95 16.95 4.98
C ARG A 72 -3.84 15.49 4.58
N THR A 73 -2.62 15.00 4.31
CA THR A 73 -2.41 13.67 3.70
C THR A 73 -2.09 12.57 4.71
N GLN A 74 -1.44 12.90 5.81
CA GLN A 74 -1.07 11.98 6.90
C GLN A 74 -2.00 12.14 8.11
N GLY A 75 -3.03 12.99 7.99
CA GLY A 75 -3.91 13.40 9.07
C GLY A 75 -3.25 14.37 10.03
N ARG A 76 -4.06 15.13 10.78
CA ARG A 76 -3.58 15.76 12.01
C ARG A 76 -3.22 14.62 12.95
N SER A 77 -1.98 14.62 13.45
CA SER A 77 -1.46 13.73 14.50
C SER A 77 -2.62 13.24 15.37
N VAL A 78 -3.06 12.01 15.10
CA VAL A 78 -4.29 11.47 15.66
C VAL A 78 -4.00 11.20 17.13
N ARG A 79 -4.23 12.21 17.96
CA ARG A 79 -4.61 12.06 19.37
C ARG A 79 -6.04 11.47 19.45
N SER A 80 -6.37 10.47 18.63
CA SER A 80 -7.60 9.67 18.82
C SER A 80 -7.24 8.54 19.76
N THR A 81 -7.78 8.63 20.96
CA THR A 81 -7.52 7.76 22.08
C THR A 81 -8.16 6.37 21.96
N ASN A 82 -8.79 6.00 20.84
CA ASN A 82 -9.62 4.79 20.77
C ASN A 82 -9.36 3.83 19.58
N ALA A 83 -8.47 4.16 18.64
CA ALA A 83 -8.05 3.21 17.59
C ALA A 83 -6.62 3.52 17.14
N THR A 84 -5.65 2.87 17.77
CA THR A 84 -4.23 2.97 17.39
C THR A 84 -4.05 2.30 16.03
N GLU A 85 -3.67 3.06 15.00
CA GLU A 85 -3.34 2.47 13.69
C GLU A 85 -2.25 1.41 13.86
N PRO A 86 -2.41 0.19 13.31
CA PRO A 86 -1.43 -0.87 13.52
C PRO A 86 -0.07 -0.46 12.99
N ILE A 87 0.96 -0.57 13.83
CA ILE A 87 2.33 -0.24 13.45
C ILE A 87 2.91 -1.42 12.65
N PRO A 88 3.19 -1.28 11.34
CA PRO A 88 3.59 -2.38 10.44
C PRO A 88 4.69 -3.31 10.94
N TYR A 89 5.76 -2.77 11.55
CA TYR A 89 6.87 -3.60 12.03
C TYR A 89 6.60 -4.29 13.38
N ARG A 90 5.57 -3.85 14.13
CA ARG A 90 5.15 -4.43 15.42
C ARG A 90 3.94 -5.34 15.29
N GLN A 91 3.04 -5.03 14.37
CA GLN A 91 1.76 -5.70 14.15
C GLN A 91 1.53 -5.90 12.63
N PRO A 92 2.42 -6.62 11.92
CA PRO A 92 2.37 -6.77 10.47
C PRO A 92 1.04 -7.30 9.92
N PHE A 93 0.43 -8.29 10.57
CA PHE A 93 -0.84 -8.85 10.09
C PHE A 93 -2.01 -7.87 10.28
N ALA A 94 -2.07 -7.17 11.41
CA ALA A 94 -3.07 -6.13 11.64
C ALA A 94 -2.87 -4.94 10.68
N ALA A 95 -1.62 -4.57 10.39
CA ALA A 95 -1.31 -3.53 9.41
C ALA A 95 -1.74 -3.94 7.98
N ALA A 96 -1.51 -5.20 7.58
CA ALA A 96 -1.98 -5.71 6.30
C ALA A 96 -3.52 -5.64 6.20
N ALA A 97 -4.23 -6.08 7.24
CA ALA A 97 -5.69 -6.02 7.29
C ALA A 97 -6.23 -4.59 7.21
N SER A 98 -5.63 -3.66 7.96
CA SER A 98 -6.00 -2.24 7.94
C SER A 98 -5.79 -1.61 6.56
N ARG A 99 -4.61 -1.84 5.96
CA ARG A 99 -4.26 -1.29 4.63
C ARG A 99 -5.16 -1.83 3.53
N TYR A 100 -5.47 -3.12 3.57
CA TYR A 100 -6.39 -3.72 2.62
C TYR A 100 -7.82 -3.18 2.79
N THR A 101 -8.26 -2.97 4.02
CA THR A 101 -9.55 -2.32 4.30
C THR A 101 -9.62 -0.92 3.70
N ALA A 102 -8.55 -0.12 3.83
CA ALA A 102 -8.47 1.21 3.24
C ALA A 102 -8.52 1.17 1.69
N LEU A 103 -7.82 0.22 1.04
CA LEU A 103 -7.92 0.00 -0.40
C LEU A 103 -9.35 -0.32 -0.83
N LYS A 104 -10.01 -1.24 -0.13
CA LYS A 104 -11.39 -1.63 -0.42
C LYS A 104 -12.36 -0.45 -0.26
N GLN A 105 -12.17 0.39 0.76
CA GLN A 105 -12.97 1.60 0.97
C GLN A 105 -12.78 2.61 -0.16
N GLU A 106 -11.55 2.82 -0.62
CA GLU A 106 -11.23 3.68 -1.76
C GLU A 106 -11.95 3.21 -3.03
N TRP A 107 -11.84 1.92 -3.37
CA TRP A 107 -12.54 1.37 -4.54
C TRP A 107 -14.06 1.49 -4.40
N SER A 108 -14.60 1.24 -3.20
CA SER A 108 -16.03 1.37 -2.91
C SER A 108 -16.51 2.82 -3.08
N PHE A 109 -15.71 3.79 -2.65
CA PHE A 109 -15.97 5.21 -2.84
C PHE A 109 -15.99 5.58 -4.34
N LEU A 110 -14.99 5.14 -5.10
CA LEU A 110 -14.95 5.41 -6.55
C LEU A 110 -16.12 4.73 -7.29
N LEU A 111 -16.50 3.52 -6.89
CA LEU A 111 -17.70 2.85 -7.43
C LEU A 111 -18.98 3.63 -7.12
N ALA A 112 -19.17 4.07 -5.88
CA ALA A 112 -20.35 4.82 -5.46
C ALA A 112 -20.49 6.15 -6.21
N ASN A 113 -19.37 6.76 -6.61
CA ASN A 113 -19.34 8.01 -7.37
C ASN A 113 -19.28 7.82 -8.89
N ASN A 114 -19.41 6.59 -9.40
CA ASN A 114 -19.27 6.25 -10.83
C ASN A 114 -17.90 6.66 -11.42
N GLN A 115 -16.86 6.71 -10.60
CA GLN A 115 -15.48 7.05 -10.98
C GLN A 115 -14.62 5.81 -11.23
N LEU A 116 -15.09 4.61 -10.84
CA LEU A 116 -14.42 3.35 -11.13
C LEU A 116 -15.07 2.65 -12.35
N ARG A 117 -14.30 2.51 -13.43
CA ARG A 117 -14.78 1.88 -14.69
C ARG A 117 -14.45 0.40 -14.71
N VAL A 118 -15.43 -0.44 -14.36
CA VAL A 118 -15.30 -1.91 -14.35
C VAL A 118 -16.55 -2.50 -15.02
N SER A 119 -16.41 -3.56 -15.81
CA SER A 119 -17.58 -4.23 -16.40
C SER A 119 -18.41 -4.91 -15.31
N GLU A 120 -19.70 -5.11 -15.53
CA GLU A 120 -20.58 -5.72 -14.52
C GLU A 120 -20.12 -7.14 -14.13
N SER A 121 -19.65 -7.93 -15.10
CA SER A 121 -19.10 -9.26 -14.85
C SER A 121 -17.87 -9.20 -13.94
N GLU A 122 -16.92 -8.33 -14.24
CA GLU A 122 -15.70 -8.14 -13.46
C GLU A 122 -16.00 -7.56 -12.08
N LEU A 123 -16.99 -6.66 -11.97
CA LEU A 123 -17.38 -6.04 -10.72
C LEU A 123 -17.92 -7.07 -9.72
N LYS A 124 -18.70 -8.04 -10.20
CA LYS A 124 -19.21 -9.13 -9.35
C LYS A 124 -18.07 -10.00 -8.81
N VAL A 125 -17.11 -10.34 -9.66
CA VAL A 125 -15.95 -11.15 -9.24
C VAL A 125 -15.07 -10.34 -8.28
N LEU A 126 -14.77 -9.08 -8.61
CA LEU A 126 -13.98 -8.17 -7.79
C LEU A 126 -14.58 -8.02 -6.39
N LYS A 127 -15.89 -7.77 -6.26
CA LYS A 127 -16.57 -7.66 -4.96
C LYS A 127 -16.43 -8.94 -4.13
N SER A 128 -16.77 -10.09 -4.73
CA SER A 128 -16.72 -11.39 -4.05
C SER A 128 -15.31 -11.72 -3.54
N ARG A 129 -14.31 -11.63 -4.42
CA ARG A 129 -12.90 -11.92 -4.07
C ARG A 129 -12.34 -10.88 -3.12
N SER A 130 -12.77 -9.63 -3.25
CA SER A 130 -12.37 -8.57 -2.33
C SER A 130 -12.86 -8.84 -0.92
N ASP A 131 -14.09 -9.34 -0.76
CA ASP A 131 -14.69 -9.69 0.53
C ASP A 131 -14.04 -10.93 1.14
N GLU A 132 -13.78 -11.97 0.34
CA GLU A 132 -13.07 -13.18 0.75
C GLU A 132 -11.67 -12.85 1.30
N LEU A 133 -10.93 -12.00 0.59
CA LEU A 133 -9.61 -11.56 1.02
C LEU A 133 -9.66 -10.69 2.29
N ALA A 134 -10.66 -9.81 2.43
CA ALA A 134 -10.85 -9.01 3.65
C ALA A 134 -11.07 -9.89 4.88
N GLN A 135 -11.89 -10.94 4.74
CA GLN A 135 -12.15 -11.90 5.81
C GLN A 135 -10.90 -12.69 6.17
N ALA A 136 -10.11 -13.12 5.18
CA ALA A 136 -8.86 -13.83 5.41
C ALA A 136 -7.84 -12.98 6.17
N PHE A 137 -7.66 -11.71 5.78
CA PHE A 137 -6.80 -10.78 6.51
C PHE A 137 -7.30 -10.51 7.93
N SER A 138 -8.62 -10.37 8.11
CA SER A 138 -9.22 -10.16 9.44
C SER A 138 -8.99 -11.37 10.34
N LYS A 139 -9.17 -12.59 9.81
CA LYS A 139 -8.92 -13.85 10.54
C LYS A 139 -7.44 -13.98 10.91
N LEU A 140 -6.53 -13.69 9.97
CA LEU A 140 -5.09 -13.72 10.21
C LEU A 140 -4.67 -12.70 11.27
N ALA A 141 -5.19 -11.48 11.22
CA ALA A 141 -4.88 -10.45 12.21
C ALA A 141 -5.42 -10.77 13.61
N ALA A 142 -6.59 -11.42 13.70
CA ALA A 142 -7.21 -11.78 14.97
C ALA A 142 -6.60 -13.03 15.61
N ASN A 143 -6.22 -14.03 14.81
CA ASN A 143 -5.61 -15.27 15.28
C ASN A 143 -4.51 -15.74 14.30
N PRO A 144 -3.27 -15.23 14.47
CA PRO A 144 -2.15 -15.61 13.62
C PRO A 144 -1.81 -17.10 13.73
N SER A 145 -1.78 -17.81 12.60
CA SER A 145 -1.30 -19.19 12.51
C SER A 145 -0.74 -19.48 11.12
N THR A 146 0.04 -20.55 10.97
CA THR A 146 0.57 -20.96 9.67
C THR A 146 -0.55 -21.24 8.66
N GLU A 147 -1.68 -21.78 9.10
CA GLU A 147 -2.84 -22.06 8.26
C GLU A 147 -3.57 -20.78 7.82
N SER A 148 -3.82 -19.85 8.75
CA SER A 148 -4.46 -18.57 8.41
C SER A 148 -3.56 -17.72 7.52
N LEU A 149 -2.24 -17.78 7.71
CA LEU A 149 -1.26 -17.13 6.85
C LEU A 149 -1.23 -17.74 5.44
N ALA A 150 -1.16 -19.07 5.32
CA ALA A 150 -1.19 -19.75 4.03
C ALA A 150 -2.47 -19.43 3.25
N THR A 151 -3.60 -19.37 3.95
CA THR A 151 -4.89 -18.96 3.37
C THR A 151 -4.84 -17.53 2.85
N ALA A 152 -4.36 -16.57 3.66
CA ALA A 152 -4.25 -15.17 3.26
C ALA A 152 -3.31 -14.97 2.06
N LYS A 153 -2.12 -15.60 2.06
CA LYS A 153 -1.16 -15.54 0.94
C LYS A 153 -1.77 -16.07 -0.35
N ARG A 154 -2.44 -17.23 -0.31
CA ARG A 154 -3.10 -17.83 -1.47
C ARG A 154 -4.19 -16.92 -2.04
N LEU A 155 -5.03 -16.35 -1.18
CA LEU A 155 -6.11 -15.46 -1.59
C LEU A 155 -5.57 -14.12 -2.13
N LEU A 156 -4.51 -13.57 -1.54
CA LEU A 156 -3.85 -12.37 -2.04
C LEU A 156 -3.29 -12.58 -3.45
N ALA A 157 -2.54 -13.67 -3.67
CA ALA A 157 -1.97 -13.99 -4.97
C ALA A 157 -3.07 -14.20 -6.05
N SER A 158 -4.15 -14.88 -5.69
CA SER A 158 -5.31 -15.04 -6.58
C SER A 158 -6.04 -13.71 -6.84
N PHE A 159 -6.10 -12.81 -5.86
CA PHE A 159 -6.72 -11.51 -6.02
C PHE A 159 -5.88 -10.61 -6.92
N GLN A 160 -4.56 -10.56 -6.73
CA GLN A 160 -3.63 -9.78 -7.55
C GLN A 160 -3.71 -10.15 -9.03
N SER A 161 -3.74 -11.45 -9.35
CA SER A 161 -3.84 -11.89 -10.75
C SER A 161 -5.17 -11.49 -11.42
N GLN A 162 -6.27 -11.54 -10.66
CA GLN A 162 -7.59 -11.11 -11.14
C GLN A 162 -7.74 -9.57 -11.16
N PHE A 163 -7.08 -8.86 -10.25
CA PHE A 163 -7.18 -7.41 -10.14
C PHE A 163 -6.80 -6.71 -11.45
N GLN A 164 -5.73 -7.19 -12.10
CA GLN A 164 -5.27 -6.65 -13.38
C GLN A 164 -6.33 -6.78 -14.49
N SER A 165 -7.06 -7.91 -14.55
CA SER A 165 -8.13 -8.09 -15.53
C SER A 165 -9.33 -7.18 -15.23
N SER A 166 -9.73 -7.11 -13.96
CA SER A 166 -10.87 -6.30 -13.53
C SER A 166 -10.62 -4.79 -13.72
N MET A 167 -9.38 -4.33 -13.56
CA MET A 167 -9.01 -2.91 -13.71
C MET A 167 -8.65 -2.50 -15.13
N ARG A 168 -8.68 -3.42 -16.11
CA ARG A 168 -8.23 -3.13 -17.49
C ARG A 168 -8.95 -1.93 -18.11
N LEU A 169 -10.28 -1.82 -17.92
CA LEU A 169 -11.07 -0.71 -18.46
C LEU A 169 -10.74 0.62 -17.78
N HIS A 170 -10.55 0.61 -16.46
CA HIS A 170 -10.20 1.81 -15.70
C HIS A 170 -8.77 2.28 -16.00
N SER A 171 -7.85 1.33 -16.20
CA SER A 171 -6.43 1.57 -16.49
C SER A 171 -6.20 2.32 -17.82
N ALA A 172 -7.14 2.23 -18.77
CA ALA A 172 -7.04 2.96 -20.04
C ALA A 172 -6.91 4.47 -19.84
N ASP A 173 -7.61 5.03 -18.85
CA ASP A 173 -7.57 6.47 -18.53
C ASP A 173 -6.81 6.77 -17.22
N ASN A 174 -6.65 5.77 -16.33
CA ASN A 174 -6.13 5.94 -14.97
C ASN A 174 -5.00 4.96 -14.63
N SER A 175 -4.11 4.70 -15.60
CA SER A 175 -3.02 3.72 -15.47
C SER A 175 -2.16 3.93 -14.22
N TYR A 176 -1.83 5.18 -13.87
CA TYR A 176 -1.06 5.52 -12.67
C TYR A 176 -1.76 5.10 -11.37
N GLN A 177 -3.08 5.34 -11.28
CA GLN A 177 -3.86 4.98 -10.10
C GLN A 177 -3.95 3.46 -9.95
N VAL A 178 -4.18 2.75 -11.05
CA VAL A 178 -4.20 1.27 -11.06
C VAL A 178 -2.84 0.69 -10.67
N GLN A 179 -1.74 1.26 -11.15
CA GLN A 179 -0.39 0.85 -10.74
C GLN A 179 -0.15 1.09 -9.25
N THR A 180 -0.60 2.23 -8.72
CA THR A 180 -0.49 2.53 -7.29
C THR A 180 -1.26 1.51 -6.43
N TRP A 181 -2.45 1.09 -6.86
CA TRP A 181 -3.19 0.03 -6.19
C TRP A 181 -2.49 -1.32 -6.27
N GLN A 182 -1.92 -1.66 -7.42
CA GLN A 182 -1.12 -2.88 -7.59
C GLN A 182 0.08 -2.90 -6.65
N ASN A 183 0.83 -1.80 -6.59
CA ASN A 183 1.97 -1.64 -5.68
C ASN A 183 1.53 -1.76 -4.21
N ARG A 184 0.38 -1.18 -3.85
CA ARG A 184 -0.18 -1.33 -2.49
C ARG A 184 -0.60 -2.77 -2.19
N LEU A 185 -1.11 -3.53 -3.15
CA LEU A 185 -1.39 -4.96 -2.99
C LEU A 185 -0.11 -5.77 -2.79
N GLU A 186 0.94 -5.52 -3.57
CA GLU A 186 2.27 -6.13 -3.40
C GLU A 186 2.87 -5.83 -2.03
N SER A 187 2.67 -4.61 -1.51
CA SER A 187 3.10 -4.27 -0.16
C SER A 187 2.46 -5.13 0.95
N LEU A 188 1.26 -5.68 0.70
CA LEU A 188 0.61 -6.59 1.64
C LEU A 188 1.37 -7.92 1.72
N ASP A 189 1.89 -8.43 0.60
CA ASP A 189 2.66 -9.68 0.59
C ASP A 189 3.97 -9.52 1.39
N MET A 190 4.64 -8.39 1.26
CA MET A 190 5.79 -8.04 2.12
C MET A 190 5.45 -8.06 3.60
N LEU A 191 4.30 -7.51 4.00
CA LEU A 191 3.83 -7.54 5.39
C LEU A 191 3.55 -8.98 5.85
N LEU A 192 2.97 -9.81 5.00
CA LEU A 192 2.72 -11.23 5.29
C LEU A 192 4.02 -12.00 5.51
N ARG A 193 5.02 -11.83 4.62
CA ARG A 193 6.35 -12.47 4.74
C ARG A 193 7.10 -12.00 5.99
N TYR A 194 7.05 -10.71 6.30
CA TYR A 194 7.67 -10.19 7.51
C TYR A 194 6.97 -10.70 8.77
N GLY A 195 5.63 -10.70 8.80
CA GLY A 195 4.85 -11.23 9.91
C GLY A 195 5.11 -12.70 10.18
N GLU A 196 5.22 -13.52 9.13
CA GLU A 196 5.66 -14.91 9.22
C GLU A 196 6.99 -15.03 9.97
N ARG A 197 7.97 -14.21 9.61
CA ARG A 197 9.30 -14.20 10.23
C ARG A 197 9.25 -13.79 11.70
N VAL A 198 8.53 -12.73 12.05
CA VAL A 198 8.63 -12.10 13.39
C VAL A 198 7.57 -12.54 14.40
N GLU A 199 6.42 -13.02 13.95
CA GLU A 199 5.33 -13.48 14.82
C GLU A 199 5.22 -15.01 14.86
N LEU A 200 5.40 -15.71 13.74
CA LEU A 200 5.18 -17.16 13.65
C LEU A 200 6.47 -17.99 13.74
N ASN A 201 7.58 -17.48 13.20
CA ASN A 201 8.86 -18.20 13.14
C ASN A 201 9.88 -17.74 14.19
N ARG A 202 9.45 -16.98 15.21
CA ARG A 202 10.32 -16.63 16.35
C ARG A 202 10.72 -17.90 17.09
N ARG A 203 11.94 -18.37 16.84
CA ARG A 203 12.66 -19.33 17.68
C ARG A 203 13.65 -18.58 18.56
#